data_AF-A0A3D5AJE5-F1
#
_entry.id   AF-A0A3D5AJE5-F1
#
_cell.length_a   1.000
_cell.length_b   1.000
_cell.length_c   1.000
_cell.angle_alpha   90.00
_cell.angle_beta   90.00
_cell.angle_gamma   90.00
#
_symmetry.space_group_name_H-M   'P 1'
#
loop_
_entity.id
_entity.type
_entity.pdbx_description
1 polymer ?
#
loop_
_entity_poly.entity_id
_entity_poly.type
_entity_poly.pdbx_seq_one_letter_code
_entity_poly.pdbx_strand_id
1 'polypeptide(L)'
;MITATVNAPVATLWSKPDAPRPGIDAAALAPQSDLHAWVSGLDGPERNYLGVLTQLLQGEPVLIEEITGNWARVVATAQPAAKLDPRGYPGWLPVDQLRFDDVLDVARGWLGTPYVWGGLTSHGIDCSGLVHLAFRRVGRTIPRDADDQARATTPVAL
;
A
#
# COMPACT_ATOMS: atom_id res chain seq x y z
N MET A 1 -2.06 -9.82 -1.48
CA MET A 1 -1.30 -8.74 -0.81
C MET A 1 -1.20 -7.60 -1.78
N ILE A 2 -1.74 -6.44 -1.42
CA ILE A 2 -1.65 -5.22 -2.21
C ILE A 2 -0.28 -4.60 -1.90
N THR A 3 0.42 -4.11 -2.91
CA THR A 3 1.62 -3.29 -2.70
C THR A 3 1.27 -1.82 -2.78
N ALA A 4 1.94 -1.03 -1.95
CA ALA A 4 1.88 0.42 -2.00
C ALA A 4 3.25 0.99 -1.65
N THR A 5 3.40 2.28 -1.90
CA THR A 5 4.54 3.06 -1.44
C THR A 5 4.05 4.15 -0.49
N VAL A 6 4.87 4.55 0.47
CA VAL A 6 4.56 5.72 1.31
C VAL A 6 4.56 6.97 0.44
N ASN A 7 3.49 7.75 0.51
CA ASN A 7 3.31 8.99 -0.24
C ASN A 7 3.61 10.23 0.61
N ALA A 8 3.35 10.15 1.92
CA ALA A 8 3.74 11.19 2.86
C ALA A 8 5.27 11.36 2.91
N PRO A 9 5.81 12.57 3.18
CA PRO A 9 7.22 12.77 3.45
C PRO A 9 7.80 11.76 4.45
N VAL A 10 7.08 11.51 5.55
CA VAL A 10 7.35 10.42 6.50
C VAL A 10 6.04 9.94 7.11
N ALA A 11 5.79 8.63 7.06
CA ALA A 11 4.66 8.02 7.74
C ALA A 11 5.10 7.43 9.09
N THR A 12 4.36 7.72 10.16
CA THR A 12 4.55 7.06 11.46
C THR A 12 3.79 5.74 11.47
N LEU A 13 4.46 4.65 11.83
CA LEU A 13 3.85 3.34 12.03
C LEU A 13 3.36 3.21 13.47
N TRP A 14 2.07 2.96 13.62
CA TRP A 14 1.35 2.85 14.89
C TRP A 14 1.14 1.40 15.29
N SER A 15 1.06 1.14 16.60
CA SER A 15 0.81 -0.22 17.12
C SER A 15 -0.60 -0.71 16.83
N LYS A 16 -1.56 0.21 16.75
CA LYS A 16 -2.98 -0.03 16.44
C LYS A 16 -3.65 1.27 15.95
N PRO A 17 -4.81 1.19 15.25
CA PRO A 17 -5.49 2.36 14.70
C PRO A 17 -5.92 3.42 15.72
N ASP A 18 -6.15 3.03 16.97
CA ASP A 18 -6.55 3.90 18.09
C ASP A 18 -5.36 4.28 19.01
N ALA A 19 -4.12 3.95 18.63
CA ALA A 19 -2.93 4.38 19.35
C ALA A 19 -2.64 5.89 19.28
N PRO A 20 -2.91 6.61 18.18
CA PRO A 20 -2.66 8.05 18.15
C PRO A 20 -3.44 8.80 19.23
N ARG A 21 -2.74 9.66 19.96
CA ARG A 21 -3.28 10.45 21.06
C ARG A 21 -4.04 11.66 20.51
N PRO A 22 -5.31 11.84 20.88
CA PRO A 22 -6.11 12.98 20.47
C PRO A 22 -5.43 14.31 20.83
N GLY A 23 -5.37 15.24 19.89
CA GLY A 23 -4.78 16.57 20.08
C GLY A 23 -3.26 16.64 20.00
N ILE A 24 -2.54 15.52 20.11
CA ILE A 24 -1.07 15.47 20.06
C ILE A 24 -0.59 14.99 18.69
N ASP A 25 -1.15 13.89 18.20
CA ASP A 25 -0.60 13.17 17.04
C ASP A 25 -1.21 13.59 15.69
N ALA A 26 -2.09 14.60 15.67
CA ALA A 26 -2.81 15.05 14.47
C ALA A 26 -1.89 15.42 13.30
N ALA A 27 -0.75 16.07 13.59
CA ALA A 27 0.23 16.44 12.58
C ALA A 27 0.90 15.22 11.91
N ALA A 28 1.15 14.15 12.67
CA ALA A 28 1.68 12.89 12.13
C ALA A 28 0.66 12.08 11.34
N LEU A 29 -0.64 12.29 11.57
CA LEU A 29 -1.73 11.58 10.87
C LEU A 29 -2.15 12.25 9.56
N ALA A 30 -1.77 13.52 9.34
CA ALA A 30 -2.15 14.25 8.14
C ALA A 30 -1.64 13.54 6.86
N PRO A 31 -2.33 13.63 5.71
CA PRO A 31 -1.91 12.96 4.47
C PRO A 31 -0.49 13.30 4.00
N GLN A 32 -0.01 14.50 4.32
CA GLN A 32 1.36 14.96 4.02
C GLN A 32 2.26 15.04 5.26
N SER A 33 1.81 14.51 6.41
CA SER A 33 2.57 14.40 7.67
C SER A 33 3.43 15.63 8.01
N ASP A 34 3.03 16.46 8.96
CA ASP A 34 3.92 17.52 9.45
C ASP A 34 4.74 17.02 10.65
N LEU A 35 5.86 16.34 10.35
CA LEU A 35 6.75 15.84 11.39
C LEU A 35 7.37 16.96 12.23
N HIS A 36 7.64 18.12 11.63
CA HIS A 36 8.26 19.21 12.37
C HIS A 36 7.30 19.76 13.41
N ALA A 37 6.05 20.02 13.02
CA ALA A 37 5.00 20.41 13.95
C ALA A 37 4.73 19.33 14.99
N TRP A 38 4.69 18.06 14.57
CA TRP A 38 4.48 16.94 15.49
C TRP A 38 5.56 16.88 16.57
N VAL A 39 6.83 16.76 16.18
CA VAL A 39 7.96 16.65 17.13
C VAL A 39 8.10 17.89 18.01
N SER A 40 7.86 19.08 17.46
CA SER A 40 7.90 20.33 18.22
C SER A 40 6.80 20.42 19.28
N GLY A 41 5.67 19.75 19.05
CA GLY A 41 4.55 19.67 19.99
C GLY A 41 4.73 18.64 21.10
N LEU A 42 5.70 17.71 21.00
CA LEU A 42 5.89 16.66 21.99
C LEU A 42 6.68 17.13 23.22
N ASP A 43 6.09 16.93 24.39
CA ASP A 43 6.77 17.06 25.68
C ASP A 43 7.63 15.83 26.04
N GLY A 44 8.28 15.85 27.21
CA GLY A 44 9.22 14.79 27.62
C GLY A 44 8.59 13.38 27.64
N PRO A 45 7.53 13.15 28.43
CA PRO A 45 6.80 11.88 28.43
C PRO A 45 6.23 11.50 27.06
N GLU A 46 5.77 12.47 26.27
CA GLU A 46 5.15 12.20 24.97
C GLU A 46 6.12 11.69 23.91
N ARG A 47 7.42 11.99 24.04
CA ARG A 47 8.49 11.51 23.14
C ARG A 47 8.81 10.02 23.33
N ASN A 48 8.44 9.43 24.47
CA ASN A 48 8.68 8.02 24.75
C ASN A 48 7.34 7.26 24.85
N TYR A 49 6.66 7.16 23.72
CA TYR A 49 5.32 6.56 23.63
C TYR A 49 5.32 5.28 22.79
N LEU A 50 4.96 4.15 23.43
CA LEU A 50 4.93 2.82 22.79
C LEU A 50 3.82 2.63 21.75
N GLY A 51 2.93 3.61 21.58
CA GLY A 51 1.97 3.60 20.47
C GLY A 51 2.63 3.89 19.12
N VAL A 52 3.80 4.54 19.12
CA VAL A 52 4.66 4.74 17.95
C VAL A 52 5.66 3.59 17.87
N LEU A 53 5.68 2.87 16.75
CA LEU A 53 6.56 1.73 16.53
C LEU A 53 7.85 2.11 15.79
N THR A 54 7.69 2.78 14.64
CA THR A 54 8.79 3.19 13.74
C THR A 54 8.27 4.26 12.78
N GLN A 55 9.10 4.71 11.85
CA GLN A 55 8.76 5.65 10.79
C GLN A 55 9.21 5.11 9.44
N LEU A 56 8.47 5.42 8.37
CA LEU A 56 8.77 5.05 6.99
C LEU A 56 8.95 6.29 6.14
N LEU A 57 9.93 6.27 5.25
CA LEU A 57 10.24 7.41 4.39
C LEU A 57 9.37 7.42 3.14
N GLN A 58 9.21 8.60 2.52
CA GLN A 58 8.53 8.71 1.23
C GLN A 58 9.12 7.74 0.19
N GLY A 59 8.24 7.06 -0.54
CA GLY A 59 8.60 6.06 -1.54
C GLY A 59 8.90 4.67 -0.97
N GLU A 60 8.99 4.51 0.35
CA GLU A 60 9.29 3.22 0.97
C GLU A 60 8.19 2.20 0.67
N PRO A 61 8.53 0.99 0.19
CA PRO A 61 7.55 -0.01 -0.16
C PRO A 61 6.93 -0.68 1.06
N VAL A 62 5.63 -0.94 0.99
CA VAL A 62 4.87 -1.67 1.99
C VAL A 62 4.03 -2.77 1.36
N LEU A 63 3.87 -3.88 2.10
CA LEU A 63 2.82 -4.86 1.83
C LEU A 63 1.61 -4.50 2.67
N ILE A 64 0.45 -4.29 2.05
CA ILE A 64 -0.81 -4.09 2.76
C ILE A 64 -1.42 -5.47 3.03
N GLU A 65 -1.68 -5.73 4.31
CA GLU A 65 -2.31 -6.95 4.79
C GLU A 65 -3.83 -6.80 4.85
N GLU A 66 -4.30 -5.68 5.39
CA GLU A 66 -5.71 -5.33 5.49
C GLU A 66 -5.93 -3.81 5.51
N ILE A 67 -7.13 -3.39 5.13
CA ILE A 67 -7.61 -2.02 5.24
C ILE A 67 -8.91 -2.03 6.04
N THR A 68 -8.95 -1.25 7.11
CA THR A 68 -10.10 -1.12 8.01
C THR A 68 -10.43 0.35 8.20
N GLY A 69 -11.53 0.82 7.61
CA GLY A 69 -11.84 2.25 7.58
C GLY A 69 -10.75 3.02 6.85
N ASN A 70 -10.17 4.05 7.50
CA ASN A 70 -9.08 4.85 6.94
C ASN A 70 -7.67 4.39 7.36
N TRP A 71 -7.54 3.16 7.84
CA TRP A 71 -6.27 2.60 8.33
C TRP A 71 -5.85 1.38 7.53
N ALA A 72 -4.56 1.31 7.20
CA ALA A 72 -3.93 0.14 6.61
C ALA A 72 -3.02 -0.54 7.63
N ARG A 73 -3.20 -1.86 7.78
CA ARG A 73 -2.19 -2.73 8.39
C ARG A 73 -1.16 -3.05 7.31
N VAL A 74 0.10 -2.76 7.59
CA VAL A 74 1.17 -2.97 6.61
C VAL A 74 2.36 -3.72 7.20
N VAL A 75 3.18 -4.26 6.30
CA VAL A 75 4.54 -4.70 6.57
C VAL A 75 5.51 -3.83 5.76
N ALA A 76 6.35 -3.06 6.45
CA ALA A 76 7.40 -2.21 5.88
C ALA A 76 8.59 -3.08 5.44
N THR A 77 8.68 -3.35 4.13
CA THR A 77 9.62 -4.37 3.62
C THR A 77 11.07 -3.90 3.61
N ALA A 78 11.30 -2.59 3.68
CA ALA A 78 12.65 -2.02 3.78
C ALA A 78 13.19 -2.01 5.23
N GLN A 79 12.40 -2.45 6.22
CA GLN A 79 12.79 -2.51 7.63
C GLN A 79 12.80 -3.96 8.11
N PRO A 80 13.93 -4.68 8.00
CA PRO A 80 14.02 -6.06 8.44
C PRO A 80 13.69 -6.23 9.93
N ALA A 81 12.67 -7.01 10.23
CA ALA A 81 12.22 -7.26 11.60
C ALA A 81 11.76 -8.71 11.76
N ALA A 82 12.63 -9.67 11.40
CA ALA A 82 12.29 -11.09 11.31
C ALA A 82 11.68 -11.72 12.58
N LYS A 83 11.88 -11.11 13.76
CA LYS A 83 11.23 -11.52 15.01
C LYS A 83 9.74 -11.18 15.07
N LEU A 84 9.31 -10.17 14.34
CA LEU A 84 7.93 -9.68 14.25
C LEU A 84 7.25 -10.25 13.01
N ASP A 85 7.88 -10.09 11.84
CA ASP A 85 7.44 -10.66 10.57
C ASP A 85 8.66 -10.90 9.66
N PRO A 86 8.77 -12.09 9.01
CA PRO A 86 9.89 -12.38 8.12
C PRO A 86 9.98 -11.47 6.90
N ARG A 87 8.91 -10.76 6.54
CA ARG A 87 8.84 -9.86 5.37
C ARG A 87 9.23 -8.42 5.67
N GLY A 88 9.28 -8.00 6.94
CA GLY A 88 9.58 -6.61 7.32
C GLY A 88 8.98 -6.18 8.66
N TYR A 89 8.89 -4.87 8.91
CA TYR A 89 8.35 -4.34 10.17
C TYR A 89 6.84 -4.11 10.07
N PRO A 90 6.01 -4.80 10.88
CA PRO A 90 4.57 -4.66 10.77
C PRO A 90 4.04 -3.49 11.62
N GLY A 91 3.15 -2.67 11.08
CA GLY A 91 2.45 -1.61 11.84
C GLY A 91 1.16 -1.15 11.18
N TRP A 92 0.58 -0.07 11.69
CA TRP A 92 -0.62 0.58 11.15
C TRP A 92 -0.29 2.00 10.71
N LEU A 93 -0.88 2.48 9.62
CA LEU A 93 -0.83 3.89 9.24
C LEU A 93 -2.09 4.33 8.47
N PRO A 94 -2.39 5.64 8.38
CA PRO A 94 -3.50 6.14 7.58
C PRO A 94 -3.38 5.78 6.09
N VAL A 95 -4.46 5.32 5.48
CA VAL A 95 -4.48 4.94 4.04
C VAL A 95 -4.10 6.12 3.15
N ASP A 96 -4.49 7.35 3.53
CA ASP A 96 -4.22 8.57 2.77
C ASP A 96 -2.72 8.97 2.72
N GLN A 97 -1.87 8.31 3.53
CA GLN A 97 -0.41 8.45 3.46
C GLN A 97 0.23 7.44 2.51
N LEU A 98 -0.55 6.56 1.87
CA LEU A 98 -0.08 5.58 0.89
C LEU A 98 -0.43 6.00 -0.53
N ARG A 99 0.44 5.62 -1.46
CA ARG A 99 0.15 5.59 -2.89
C ARG A 99 0.14 4.14 -3.36
N PHE A 100 -1.01 3.69 -3.80
CA PHE A 100 -1.18 2.39 -4.44
C PHE A 100 -0.54 2.40 -5.83
N ASP A 101 0.00 1.27 -6.23
CA ASP A 101 0.48 1.09 -7.60
C ASP A 101 -0.70 1.29 -8.58
N ASP A 102 -0.50 2.07 -9.65
CA ASP A 102 -1.51 2.27 -10.69
C ASP A 102 -1.55 1.04 -11.60
N VAL A 103 -2.74 0.49 -11.81
CA VAL A 103 -2.95 -0.67 -12.69
C VAL A 103 -2.48 -0.41 -14.13
N LEU A 104 -2.61 0.82 -14.60
CA LEU A 104 -2.15 1.24 -15.92
C LEU A 104 -0.62 1.29 -15.99
N ASP A 105 0.07 1.69 -14.92
CA ASP A 105 1.53 1.69 -14.89
C ASP A 105 2.07 0.27 -14.88
N VAL A 106 1.42 -0.63 -14.12
CA VAL A 106 1.74 -2.05 -14.19
C VAL A 106 1.50 -2.58 -15.61
N ALA A 107 0.35 -2.28 -16.23
CA ALA A 107 0.03 -2.74 -17.58
C ALA A 107 1.01 -2.21 -18.63
N ARG A 108 1.43 -0.94 -18.54
CA ARG A 108 2.44 -0.32 -19.42
C ARG A 108 3.80 -1.02 -19.32
N GLY A 109 4.13 -1.63 -18.18
CA GLY A 109 5.33 -2.44 -18.03
C GLY A 109 5.40 -3.67 -18.96
N TRP A 110 4.28 -4.07 -19.57
CA TRP A 110 4.19 -5.20 -20.51
C TRP A 110 4.22 -4.76 -21.98
N LEU A 111 4.43 -3.47 -22.27
CA LEU A 111 4.58 -2.99 -23.64
C LEU A 111 5.75 -3.70 -24.33
N GLY A 112 5.47 -4.23 -25.52
CA GLY A 112 6.45 -5.00 -26.32
C GLY A 112 6.44 -6.51 -26.06
N THR A 113 5.71 -7.01 -25.06
CA THR A 113 5.52 -8.47 -24.90
C THR A 113 4.69 -9.02 -26.07
N PRO A 114 5.15 -10.08 -26.75
CA PRO A 114 4.39 -10.70 -27.84
C PRO A 114 3.03 -11.26 -27.38
N TYR A 115 2.05 -11.24 -28.28
CA TYR A 115 0.77 -11.91 -28.02
C TYR A 115 0.93 -13.43 -28.09
N VAL A 116 0.47 -14.15 -27.06
CA VAL A 116 0.37 -15.61 -27.06
C VAL A 116 -0.92 -16.02 -26.37
N TRP A 117 -1.78 -16.78 -27.07
CA TRP A 117 -3.04 -17.30 -26.51
C TRP A 117 -2.79 -18.10 -25.22
N GLY A 118 -3.49 -17.77 -24.13
CA GLY A 118 -3.29 -18.38 -22.82
C GLY A 118 -2.07 -17.84 -22.06
N GLY A 119 -1.32 -16.89 -22.63
CA GLY A 119 -0.07 -16.37 -22.09
C GLY A 119 -0.23 -15.56 -20.80
N LEU A 120 0.71 -15.72 -19.88
CA LEU A 120 0.79 -15.00 -18.60
C LEU A 120 2.25 -14.69 -18.21
N THR A 121 3.14 -14.55 -19.19
CA THR A 121 4.58 -14.38 -18.93
C THR A 121 5.19 -13.29 -19.80
N SER A 122 6.40 -12.86 -19.45
CA SER A 122 7.17 -11.89 -20.24
C SER A 122 7.53 -12.37 -21.65
N HIS A 123 7.37 -13.66 -21.95
CA HIS A 123 7.61 -14.25 -23.27
C HIS A 123 6.33 -14.33 -24.12
N GLY A 124 5.17 -14.02 -23.54
CA GLY A 124 3.88 -14.17 -24.21
C GLY A 124 2.72 -13.90 -23.27
N ILE A 125 1.84 -12.98 -23.66
CA ILE A 125 0.66 -12.59 -22.90
C ILE A 125 -0.55 -12.46 -23.83
N ASP A 126 -1.74 -12.86 -23.38
CA ASP A 126 -2.98 -12.58 -24.12
C ASP A 126 -3.72 -11.37 -23.54
N CYS A 127 -4.89 -11.07 -24.11
CA CYS A 127 -5.69 -9.90 -23.76
C CYS A 127 -6.12 -9.93 -22.29
N SER A 128 -6.81 -10.98 -21.86
CA SER A 128 -7.32 -11.08 -20.49
C SER A 128 -6.22 -11.37 -19.48
N GLY A 129 -5.11 -11.99 -19.90
CA GLY A 129 -3.90 -12.21 -19.12
C GLY A 129 -3.19 -10.92 -18.72
N LEU A 130 -3.12 -9.92 -19.61
CA LEU A 130 -2.60 -8.59 -19.28
C LEU A 130 -3.40 -7.94 -18.16
N VAL A 131 -4.72 -7.90 -18.32
CA VAL A 131 -5.64 -7.32 -17.32
C VAL A 131 -5.51 -8.09 -15.99
N HIS A 132 -5.51 -9.42 -16.06
CA HIS A 132 -5.39 -10.29 -14.89
C HIS A 132 -4.08 -10.03 -14.11
N LEU A 133 -2.94 -9.95 -14.80
CA LEU A 133 -1.64 -9.70 -14.17
C LEU A 133 -1.54 -8.28 -13.59
N ALA A 134 -2.04 -7.27 -14.31
CA ALA A 134 -2.00 -5.89 -13.86
C ALA A 134 -2.82 -5.68 -12.57
N PHE A 135 -4.06 -6.15 -12.54
CA PHE A 135 -4.91 -6.07 -11.36
C PHE A 135 -4.35 -6.89 -10.19
N ARG A 136 -3.80 -8.08 -10.47
CA ARG A 136 -3.18 -8.92 -9.45
C ARG A 136 -2.00 -8.23 -8.79
N ARG A 137 -1.21 -7.44 -9.53
CA ARG A 137 -0.05 -6.72 -8.98
C ARG A 137 -0.44 -5.62 -8.01
N VAL A 138 -1.57 -4.95 -8.27
CA VAL A 138 -2.18 -3.96 -7.36
C VAL A 138 -3.09 -4.62 -6.30
N GLY A 139 -2.94 -5.94 -6.13
CA GLY A 139 -3.57 -6.76 -5.11
C GLY A 139 -5.08 -7.00 -5.29
N ARG A 140 -5.61 -6.84 -6.51
CA ARG A 140 -6.98 -7.24 -6.87
C ARG A 140 -6.93 -8.48 -7.75
N THR A 141 -7.46 -9.60 -7.27
CA THR A 141 -7.61 -10.79 -8.11
C THR A 141 -8.91 -10.68 -8.90
N ILE A 142 -8.81 -10.70 -10.23
CA ILE A 142 -9.96 -10.74 -11.15
C ILE A 142 -9.96 -12.09 -11.91
N PRO A 143 -11.09 -12.48 -12.54
CA PRO A 143 -11.14 -13.70 -13.36
C PRO A 143 -10.08 -13.73 -14.47
N ARG A 144 -9.71 -14.92 -14.92
CA ARG A 144 -8.67 -15.12 -15.94
C ARG A 144 -9.16 -14.80 -17.35
N ASP A 145 -10.41 -15.11 -17.66
CA ASP A 145 -10.95 -15.02 -19.01
C ASP A 145 -11.80 -13.76 -19.19
N ALA A 146 -11.77 -13.20 -20.41
CA ALA A 146 -12.33 -11.88 -20.71
C ALA A 146 -13.84 -11.80 -20.47
N ASP A 147 -14.57 -12.88 -20.73
CA ASP A 147 -16.01 -12.96 -20.55
C ASP A 147 -16.40 -13.04 -19.07
N ASP A 148 -15.62 -13.75 -18.25
CA ASP A 148 -15.77 -13.72 -16.79
C ASP A 148 -15.42 -12.33 -16.23
N GLN A 149 -14.36 -11.69 -16.74
CA GLN A 149 -13.99 -10.32 -16.34
C GLN A 149 -15.14 -9.34 -16.65
N ALA A 150 -15.76 -9.45 -17.82
CA ALA A 150 -16.91 -8.63 -18.19
C ALA A 150 -18.11 -8.88 -17.24
N ARG A 151 -18.40 -10.14 -16.89
CA ARG A 151 -19.49 -10.50 -15.95
C ARG A 151 -19.22 -10.03 -14.51
N ALA A 152 -17.96 -9.93 -14.12
CA ALA A 152 -17.55 -9.58 -12.76
C ALA A 152 -17.45 -8.07 -12.49
N THR A 153 -17.73 -7.22 -13.49
CA THR A 153 -17.57 -5.76 -13.40
C THR A 153 -18.90 -5.02 -13.51
N THR A 154 -18.91 -3.75 -13.09
CA THR A 154 -20.07 -2.86 -13.27
C THR A 154 -20.03 -2.26 -14.67
N PRO A 155 -21.10 -2.38 -15.48
CA PRO A 155 -21.16 -1.76 -16.80
C PRO A 155 -21.01 -0.24 -16.72
N VAL A 156 -20.22 0.33 -17.63
CA VAL A 156 -20.06 1.78 -17.79
C VAL A 156 -20.76 2.19 -19.09
N ALA A 157 -21.62 3.21 -19.02
CA ALA A 157 -22.27 3.75 -20.20
C ALA A 157 -21.24 4.38 -21.15
N LEU A 158 -21.45 4.22 -22.45
CA LEU A 158 -20.65 4.84 -23.50
C LEU A 158 -21.12 6.27 -23.78
#